data_AF-A0A3R5WH65-F1
#
_entry.id   AF-A0A3R5WH65-F1
#
_cell.length_a   1.000
_cell.length_b   1.000
_cell.length_c   1.000
_cell.angle_alpha   90.00
_cell.angle_beta   90.00
_cell.angle_gamma   90.00
#
_symmetry.space_group_name_H-M   'P 1'
#
loop_
_entity.id
_entity.type
_entity.pdbx_description
1 polymer ?
#
loop_
_entity_poly.entity_id
_entity_poly.type
_entity_poly.pdbx_seq_one_letter_code
_entity_poly.pdbx_strand_id
1 'polypeptide(L)'
;MKLENKKNKKEFEKSINFLEDLCWLLDSGKNNNYGEMIKIISNIKKGNNLSTQLGQEPDELIGILPRLLTDKSLFDTNSDLAQFSSEVLGIEILNWHKRSRNEMIGVIICKVQESEEIRNGISSYVLNNILQNKEQIKRIQKETENSNNQFLWNDAIHKIVGETSYE
;
A
#
# COMPACT_ATOMS: atom_id res chain seq x y z
N MET A 1 -42.22 3.90 16.77
CA MET A 1 -42.33 2.47 16.39
C MET A 1 -42.22 2.17 14.88
N LYS A 2 -42.71 3.00 13.93
CA LYS A 2 -42.57 2.72 12.47
C LYS A 2 -41.20 3.04 11.83
N LEU A 3 -40.37 3.89 12.47
CA LEU A 3 -39.07 4.35 11.93
C LEU A 3 -37.90 3.38 12.21
N GLU A 4 -37.89 2.68 13.35
CA GLU A 4 -36.86 1.69 13.69
C GLU A 4 -36.88 0.49 12.75
N ASN A 5 -38.06 -0.02 12.39
CA ASN A 5 -38.19 -1.14 11.45
C ASN A 5 -37.64 -0.84 10.05
N LYS A 6 -37.69 0.43 9.61
CA LYS A 6 -37.20 0.83 8.27
C LYS A 6 -35.68 0.97 8.23
N LYS A 7 -35.07 1.41 9.35
CA LYS A 7 -33.61 1.49 9.51
C LYS A 7 -32.99 0.09 9.62
N ASN A 8 -33.59 -0.79 10.44
CA ASN A 8 -33.18 -2.20 10.53
C ASN A 8 -33.31 -2.94 9.20
N LYS A 9 -34.37 -2.67 8.42
CA LYS A 9 -34.52 -3.27 7.08
C LYS A 9 -33.43 -2.81 6.11
N LYS A 10 -33.08 -1.52 6.11
CA LYS A 10 -32.02 -0.99 5.25
C LYS A 10 -30.63 -1.48 5.64
N GLU A 11 -30.37 -1.68 6.93
CA GLU A 11 -29.12 -2.29 7.38
C GLU A 11 -29.08 -3.79 7.06
N PHE A 12 -30.20 -4.49 7.20
CA PHE A 12 -30.32 -5.89 6.79
C PHE A 12 -30.11 -6.06 5.27
N GLU A 13 -30.68 -5.19 4.44
CA GLU A 13 -30.45 -5.18 2.99
C GLU A 13 -28.98 -4.88 2.64
N LYS A 14 -28.32 -3.98 3.36
CA LYS A 14 -26.86 -3.77 3.20
C LYS A 14 -26.04 -5.00 3.57
N SER A 15 -26.42 -5.72 4.63
CA SER A 15 -25.75 -6.96 5.03
C SER A 15 -25.97 -8.08 4.01
N ILE A 16 -27.16 -8.17 3.41
CA ILE A 16 -27.46 -9.12 2.33
C ILE A 16 -26.60 -8.79 1.11
N ASN A 17 -26.57 -7.53 0.67
CA ASN A 17 -25.76 -7.12 -0.48
C ASN A 17 -24.27 -7.38 -0.25
N PHE A 18 -23.77 -7.12 0.96
CA PHE A 18 -22.40 -7.44 1.32
C PHE A 18 -22.11 -8.95 1.25
N LEU A 19 -23.05 -9.79 1.71
CA LEU A 19 -22.91 -11.24 1.60
C LEU A 19 -22.99 -11.72 0.14
N GLU A 20 -23.82 -11.11 -0.68
CA GLU A 20 -23.89 -11.39 -2.12
C GLU A 20 -22.58 -10.99 -2.83
N ASP A 21 -22.03 -9.81 -2.53
CA ASP A 21 -20.74 -9.35 -3.05
C ASP A 21 -19.60 -10.28 -2.60
N LEU A 22 -19.67 -10.80 -1.37
CA LEU A 22 -18.71 -11.74 -0.83
C LEU A 22 -18.84 -13.12 -1.49
N CYS A 23 -20.05 -13.62 -1.71
CA CYS A 23 -20.30 -14.83 -2.49
C CYS A 23 -19.82 -14.68 -3.93
N TRP A 24 -20.05 -13.52 -4.56
CA TRP A 24 -19.57 -13.23 -5.91
C TRP A 24 -18.04 -13.17 -5.97
N LEU A 25 -17.39 -12.61 -4.94
CA LEU A 25 -15.93 -12.62 -4.81
C LEU A 25 -15.38 -14.05 -4.63
N LEU A 26 -16.11 -14.91 -3.91
CA LEU A 26 -15.74 -16.32 -3.73
C LEU A 26 -16.01 -17.18 -4.99
N ASP A 27 -17.06 -16.86 -5.75
CA ASP A 27 -17.40 -17.58 -6.99
C ASP A 27 -16.57 -17.11 -8.19
N SER A 28 -16.15 -15.84 -8.22
CA SER A 28 -15.27 -15.30 -9.26
C SER A 28 -13.84 -15.84 -9.17
N GLY A 29 -13.40 -16.27 -7.99
CA GLY A 29 -12.10 -16.89 -7.78
C GLY A 29 -12.10 -18.42 -7.89
N LYS A 30 -12.57 -18.99 -9.01
CA LYS A 30 -12.53 -20.46 -9.27
C LYS A 30 -11.13 -21.10 -9.20
N ASN A 31 -10.07 -20.32 -9.01
CA ASN A 31 -8.69 -20.77 -8.88
C ASN A 31 -7.97 -20.34 -7.59
N ASN A 32 -8.67 -19.69 -6.64
CA ASN A 32 -8.04 -19.27 -5.39
C ASN A 32 -8.16 -20.39 -4.35
N ASN A 33 -7.03 -20.78 -3.76
CA ASN A 33 -7.00 -21.72 -2.63
C ASN A 33 -7.53 -21.02 -1.37
N TYR A 34 -8.86 -20.95 -1.22
CA TYR A 34 -9.53 -20.34 -0.07
C TYR A 34 -9.07 -20.94 1.26
N GLY A 35 -8.53 -22.16 1.26
CA GLY A 35 -7.89 -22.76 2.43
C GLY A 35 -6.64 -22.00 2.89
N GLU A 36 -5.87 -21.43 1.98
CA GLU A 36 -4.73 -20.56 2.32
C GLU A 36 -5.17 -19.19 2.81
N MET A 37 -6.18 -18.60 2.17
CA MET A 37 -6.74 -17.33 2.62
C MET A 37 -7.32 -17.43 4.04
N ILE A 38 -8.06 -18.50 4.35
CA ILE A 38 -8.58 -18.77 5.69
C ILE A 38 -7.46 -19.00 6.69
N LYS A 39 -6.36 -19.68 6.30
CA LYS A 39 -5.19 -19.84 7.17
C LYS A 39 -4.57 -18.49 7.50
N ILE A 40 -4.36 -17.64 6.49
CA ILE A 40 -3.83 -16.27 6.67
C ILE A 40 -4.74 -15.49 7.62
N ILE A 41 -6.05 -15.38 7.33
CA ILE A 41 -7.04 -14.68 8.16
C ILE A 41 -7.09 -15.22 9.60
N SER A 42 -7.03 -16.54 9.76
CA SER A 42 -7.03 -17.17 11.08
C SER A 42 -5.75 -16.89 11.88
N ASN A 43 -4.61 -16.72 11.21
CA ASN A 43 -3.36 -16.31 11.82
C ASN A 43 -3.40 -14.83 12.24
N ILE A 44 -4.01 -13.95 11.42
CA ILE A 44 -4.29 -12.55 11.79
C ILE A 44 -5.13 -12.47 13.06
N LYS A 45 -6.21 -13.27 13.11
CA LYS A 45 -7.13 -13.31 14.26
C LYS A 45 -6.49 -13.82 15.55
N LYS A 46 -5.45 -14.65 15.45
CA LYS A 46 -4.73 -15.21 16.61
C LYS A 46 -3.70 -14.26 17.21
N GLY A 47 -3.53 -13.05 16.68
CA GLY A 47 -2.52 -12.11 17.16
C GLY A 47 -1.08 -12.57 16.86
N ASN A 48 -0.93 -13.53 15.96
CA ASN A 48 0.37 -13.84 15.40
C ASN A 48 0.69 -12.71 14.44
N ASN A 49 1.57 -11.80 14.88
CA ASN A 49 2.07 -10.70 14.06
C ASN A 49 2.50 -11.24 12.69
N LEU A 50 1.76 -10.90 11.63
CA LEU A 50 2.10 -11.34 10.27
C LEU A 50 3.51 -10.93 9.88
N SER A 51 4.07 -9.87 10.50
CA SER A 51 5.47 -9.46 10.32
C SER A 51 6.46 -10.60 10.60
N THR A 52 6.22 -11.41 11.65
CA THR A 52 7.08 -12.55 11.98
C THR A 52 6.92 -13.78 11.10
N GLN A 53 5.80 -13.94 10.37
CA GLN A 53 5.61 -15.08 9.44
C GLN A 53 5.79 -14.71 7.96
N LEU A 54 5.64 -13.44 7.59
CA LEU A 54 5.97 -12.89 6.27
C LEU A 54 7.41 -12.35 6.19
N GLY A 55 8.19 -12.46 7.28
CA GLY A 55 9.62 -12.21 7.26
C GLY A 55 10.02 -10.75 7.06
N GLN A 56 9.22 -9.79 7.54
CA GLN A 56 9.66 -8.39 7.55
C GLN A 56 10.46 -8.11 8.81
N GLU A 57 11.72 -8.53 8.79
CA GLU A 57 12.68 -8.09 9.79
C GLU A 57 12.92 -6.58 9.59
N PRO A 58 13.05 -5.78 10.67
CA PRO A 58 13.33 -4.35 10.57
C PRO A 58 14.51 -4.01 9.65
N ASP A 59 15.50 -4.89 9.61
CA ASP A 59 16.69 -4.78 8.77
C ASP A 59 16.39 -4.87 7.26
N GLU A 60 15.32 -5.58 6.87
CA GLU A 60 14.92 -5.72 5.47
C GLU A 60 14.43 -4.38 4.92
N LEU A 61 13.58 -3.68 5.69
CA LEU A 61 13.09 -2.34 5.33
C LEU A 61 14.22 -1.31 5.33
N ILE A 62 15.16 -1.41 6.28
CA ILE A 62 16.36 -0.55 6.32
C ILE A 62 17.29 -0.84 5.13
N GLY A 63 17.21 -2.01 4.49
CA GLY A 63 17.90 -2.29 3.23
C GLY A 63 17.17 -1.77 1.98
N ILE A 64 15.84 -1.92 1.93
CA ILE A 64 15.02 -1.57 0.76
C ILE A 64 14.77 -0.07 0.66
N LEU A 65 14.43 0.60 1.77
CA LEU A 65 14.03 2.01 1.78
C LEU A 65 15.15 2.94 1.28
N PRO A 66 16.41 2.87 1.76
CA PRO A 66 17.45 3.75 1.25
C PRO A 66 17.67 3.53 -0.25
N ARG A 67 17.63 2.28 -0.72
CA ARG A 67 17.77 1.94 -2.15
C ARG A 67 16.65 2.54 -2.98
N LEU A 68 15.40 2.42 -2.52
CA LEU A 68 14.23 3.00 -3.18
C LEU A 68 14.31 4.53 -3.18
N LEU A 69 14.42 5.16 -2.01
CA LEU A 69 14.33 6.61 -1.85
C LEU A 69 15.49 7.37 -2.51
N THR A 70 16.64 6.72 -2.72
CA THR A 70 17.78 7.32 -3.46
C THR A 70 17.66 7.17 -4.98
N ASP A 71 16.74 6.35 -5.50
CA ASP A 71 16.54 6.19 -6.94
C ASP A 71 15.92 7.46 -7.55
N LYS A 72 16.74 8.18 -8.31
CA LYS A 72 16.31 9.41 -8.97
C LYS A 72 15.31 9.15 -10.09
N SER A 73 15.31 7.98 -10.71
CA SER A 73 14.34 7.65 -11.77
C SER A 73 12.92 7.46 -11.26
N LEU A 74 12.75 7.24 -9.95
CA LEU A 74 11.46 7.13 -9.27
C LEU A 74 11.02 8.44 -8.63
N PHE A 75 11.99 9.18 -8.07
CA PHE A 75 11.76 10.47 -7.42
C PHE A 75 12.72 11.50 -8.02
N ASP A 76 12.28 12.19 -9.06
CA ASP A 76 13.09 13.20 -9.76
C ASP A 76 13.20 14.48 -8.90
N THR A 77 12.14 14.81 -8.15
CA THR A 77 12.05 16.01 -7.31
C THR A 77 11.87 15.69 -5.83
N ASN A 78 12.15 16.67 -4.96
CA ASN A 78 11.80 16.58 -3.54
C ASN A 78 10.27 16.48 -3.33
N SER A 79 9.47 17.01 -4.26
CA SER A 79 8.01 16.90 -4.18
C SER A 79 7.58 15.43 -4.30
N ASP A 80 8.15 14.69 -5.26
CA ASP A 80 7.80 13.28 -5.48
C ASP A 80 8.13 12.43 -4.24
N LEU A 81 9.29 12.71 -3.63
CA LEU A 81 9.73 12.04 -2.40
C LEU A 81 8.82 12.37 -1.21
N ALA A 82 8.42 13.65 -1.06
CA ALA A 82 7.50 14.07 0.00
C ALA A 82 6.11 13.44 -0.19
N GLN A 83 5.62 13.42 -1.44
CA GLN A 83 4.35 12.83 -1.80
C GLN A 83 4.33 11.33 -1.50
N PHE A 84 5.35 10.58 -1.94
CA PHE A 84 5.48 9.16 -1.65
C PHE A 84 5.53 8.87 -0.15
N SER A 85 6.34 9.63 0.58
CA SER A 85 6.45 9.51 2.04
C SER A 85 5.09 9.67 2.71
N SER A 86 4.28 10.62 2.27
CA SER A 86 2.95 10.87 2.83
C SER A 86 1.93 9.81 2.41
N GLU A 87 1.85 9.50 1.11
CA GLU A 87 0.78 8.66 0.54
C GLU A 87 0.99 7.16 0.80
N VAL A 88 2.25 6.70 0.79
CA VAL A 88 2.60 5.28 0.85
C VAL A 88 3.12 4.89 2.22
N LEU A 89 3.94 5.74 2.85
CA LEU A 89 4.55 5.43 4.15
C LEU A 89 3.77 6.04 5.34
N GLY A 90 2.79 6.91 5.10
CA GLY A 90 2.09 7.64 6.16
C GLY A 90 3.00 8.60 6.95
N ILE A 91 4.13 9.01 6.37
CA ILE A 91 5.11 9.88 7.00
C ILE A 91 5.06 11.27 6.37
N GLU A 92 4.56 12.25 7.13
CA GLU A 92 4.65 13.65 6.74
C GLU A 92 6.06 14.23 7.00
N ILE A 93 6.61 14.92 5.98
CA ILE A 93 7.88 15.64 6.06
C ILE A 93 7.60 17.15 6.10
N LEU A 94 7.70 17.74 7.29
CA LEU A 94 7.50 19.18 7.48
C LEU A 94 8.56 20.00 6.75
N ASN A 95 8.14 21.07 6.06
CA ASN A 95 9.02 22.00 5.34
C ASN A 95 9.91 21.33 4.28
N TRP A 96 9.46 20.25 3.64
CA TRP A 96 10.24 19.48 2.65
C TRP A 96 10.89 20.34 1.56
N HIS A 97 10.25 21.44 1.14
CA HIS A 97 10.78 22.38 0.14
C HIS A 97 12.10 23.08 0.54
N LYS A 98 12.43 23.09 1.84
CA LYS A 98 13.64 23.73 2.43
C LYS A 98 14.69 22.69 2.83
N ARG A 99 14.38 21.40 2.72
CA ARG A 99 15.25 20.30 3.14
C ARG A 99 16.04 19.77 1.97
N SER A 100 17.25 19.29 2.24
CA SER A 100 18.00 18.54 1.23
C SER A 100 17.37 17.17 1.02
N ARG A 101 17.54 16.56 -0.16
CA ARG A 101 17.05 15.21 -0.43
C ARG A 101 17.56 14.19 0.59
N ASN A 102 18.85 14.25 0.93
CA ASN A 102 19.46 13.34 1.90
C ASN A 102 18.88 13.53 3.30
N GLU A 103 18.57 14.77 3.69
CA GLU A 103 17.89 15.05 4.95
C GLU A 103 16.48 14.46 4.97
N MET A 104 15.72 14.59 3.88
CA MET A 104 14.39 13.98 3.76
C MET A 104 14.45 12.45 3.89
N ILE A 105 15.39 11.81 3.18
CA ILE A 105 15.62 10.36 3.27
C ILE A 105 15.97 9.96 4.72
N GLY A 106 16.86 10.72 5.37
CA GLY A 106 17.23 10.48 6.76
C GLY A 106 16.03 10.56 7.72
N VAL A 107 15.16 11.56 7.55
CA VAL A 107 13.92 11.69 8.34
C VAL A 107 13.01 10.47 8.16
N ILE A 108 12.83 9.98 6.94
CA ILE A 108 12.02 8.79 6.66
C ILE A 108 12.60 7.57 7.36
N ILE A 109 13.90 7.30 7.16
CA ILE A 109 14.58 6.12 7.73
C ILE A 109 14.48 6.13 9.26
N CYS A 110 14.78 7.26 9.91
CA CYS A 110 14.70 7.36 11.37
C CYS A 110 13.28 7.10 11.87
N LYS A 111 12.25 7.67 11.23
CA LYS A 111 10.85 7.45 11.63
C LYS A 111 10.42 5.98 11.50
N VAL A 112 10.83 5.29 10.44
CA VAL A 112 10.54 3.86 10.26
C VAL A 112 11.27 3.01 11.29
N GLN A 113 12.50 3.38 11.66
CA GLN A 113 13.27 2.68 12.68
C GLN A 113 12.68 2.86 14.09
N GLU A 114 12.22 4.07 14.42
CA GLU A 114 11.73 4.45 15.75
C GLU A 114 10.29 4.00 16.03
N SER A 115 9.45 3.84 14.98
CA SER A 115 8.04 3.51 15.13
C SER A 115 7.71 2.13 14.57
N GLU A 116 7.37 1.20 15.48
CA GLU A 116 6.88 -0.13 15.10
C GLU A 116 5.55 -0.09 14.36
N GLU A 117 4.66 0.86 14.69
CA GLU A 117 3.39 1.04 13.99
C GLU A 117 3.61 1.42 12.52
N ILE A 118 4.50 2.39 12.27
CA ILE A 118 4.87 2.79 10.90
C ILE A 118 5.51 1.61 10.18
N ARG A 119 6.46 0.94 10.84
CA ARG A 119 7.16 -0.21 10.26
C ARG A 119 6.19 -1.32 9.84
N ASN A 120 5.24 -1.67 10.70
CA ASN A 120 4.25 -2.72 10.43
C ASN A 120 3.22 -2.29 9.36
N GLY A 121 3.05 -0.98 9.13
CA GLY A 121 2.22 -0.45 8.05
C GLY A 121 2.90 -0.48 6.67
N ILE A 122 4.22 -0.62 6.61
CA ILE A 122 4.98 -0.60 5.35
C ILE A 122 5.14 -2.03 4.82
N SER A 123 4.75 -2.24 3.57
CA SER A 123 4.87 -3.55 2.91
C SER A 123 6.17 -3.66 2.10
N SER A 124 7.14 -4.47 2.54
CA SER A 124 8.34 -4.84 1.75
C SER A 124 7.97 -5.36 0.35
N TYR A 125 6.85 -6.08 0.21
CA TYR A 125 6.36 -6.53 -1.09
C TYR A 125 6.03 -5.36 -2.02
N VAL A 126 5.33 -4.34 -1.53
CA VAL A 126 5.02 -3.14 -2.33
C VAL A 126 6.31 -2.41 -2.72
N LEU A 127 7.21 -2.20 -1.76
CA LEU A 127 8.48 -1.50 -2.03
C LEU A 127 9.33 -2.24 -3.08
N ASN A 128 9.39 -3.58 -2.99
CA ASN A 128 10.09 -4.40 -3.98
C ASN A 128 9.41 -4.34 -5.36
N ASN A 129 8.08 -4.36 -5.43
CA ASN A 129 7.37 -4.23 -6.71
C ASN A 129 7.64 -2.88 -7.38
N ILE A 130 7.70 -1.79 -6.61
CA ILE A 130 8.07 -0.48 -7.16
C ILE A 130 9.50 -0.51 -7.74
N LEU A 131 10.45 -1.11 -7.02
CA LEU A 131 11.84 -1.23 -7.49
C LEU A 131 11.95 -2.07 -8.77
N GLN A 132 11.22 -3.19 -8.87
CA GLN A 132 11.25 -4.06 -10.05
C GLN A 132 10.54 -3.43 -11.25
N ASN A 133 9.49 -2.64 -11.02
CA ASN A 133 8.65 -2.06 -12.07
C ASN A 133 8.92 -0.56 -12.29
N LYS A 134 10.12 -0.07 -11.98
CA LYS A 134 10.48 1.35 -12.06
C LYS A 134 10.21 1.99 -13.43
N GLU A 135 10.44 1.26 -14.52
CA GLU A 135 10.18 1.75 -15.88
C GLU A 135 8.67 1.89 -16.14
N GLN A 136 7.85 0.98 -15.58
CA GLN A 136 6.39 1.08 -15.68
C GLN A 136 5.88 2.28 -14.88
N ILE A 137 6.35 2.47 -13.64
CA ILE A 137 6.02 3.64 -12.81
C ILE A 137 6.36 4.94 -13.55
N LYS A 138 7.54 5.00 -14.17
CA LYS A 138 7.96 6.16 -14.95
C LYS A 138 7.07 6.43 -16.17
N ARG A 139 6.58 5.38 -16.84
CA ARG A 139 5.60 5.53 -17.92
C ARG A 139 4.29 6.11 -17.39
N ILE A 140 3.79 5.59 -16.27
CA ILE A 140 2.55 6.08 -15.63
C ILE A 140 2.71 7.55 -15.22
N GLN A 141 3.85 7.95 -14.62
CA GLN A 141 4.14 9.35 -14.29
C GLN A 141 4.04 10.25 -15.53
N LYS A 142 4.75 9.90 -16.62
CA LYS A 142 4.72 10.66 -17.88
C LYS A 142 3.35 10.74 -18.53
N GLU A 143 2.59 9.64 -18.53
CA GLU A 143 1.22 9.60 -19.05
C GLU A 143 0.29 10.53 -18.26
N THR A 144 0.49 10.59 -16.94
CA THR A 144 -0.29 11.43 -16.04
C THR A 144 0.06 12.91 -16.21
N GLU A 145 1.35 13.24 -16.36
CA GLU A 145 1.82 14.58 -16.72
C GLU A 145 1.26 15.05 -18.07
N ASN A 146 1.34 14.20 -19.10
CA ASN A 146 0.84 14.51 -20.45
C ASN A 146 -0.68 14.73 -20.50
N SER A 147 -1.43 14.13 -19.56
CA SER A 147 -2.87 14.30 -19.44
C SER A 147 -3.28 15.44 -18.50
N ASN A 148 -2.32 16.26 -18.02
CA ASN A 148 -2.52 17.31 -17.02
C ASN A 148 -3.24 16.82 -15.74
N ASN A 149 -3.08 15.55 -15.41
CA ASN A 149 -3.63 14.96 -14.20
C ASN A 149 -2.56 14.95 -13.09
N GLN A 150 -3.01 14.86 -11.83
CA GLN A 150 -2.10 14.66 -10.71
C GLN A 150 -1.70 13.19 -10.63
N PHE A 151 -0.39 12.92 -10.57
CA PHE A 151 0.12 11.58 -10.29
C PHE A 151 -0.17 11.20 -8.83
N LEU A 152 -0.69 9.99 -8.61
CA LEU A 152 -0.95 9.43 -7.28
C LEU A 152 -0.23 8.10 -7.15
N TRP A 153 0.54 7.92 -6.08
CA TRP A 153 1.36 6.73 -5.91
C TRP A 153 0.52 5.48 -5.72
N ASN A 154 -0.57 5.58 -4.96
CA ASN A 154 -1.45 4.44 -4.71
C ASN A 154 -2.07 3.90 -6.01
N ASP A 155 -2.48 4.78 -6.93
CA ASP A 155 -3.02 4.37 -8.24
C ASP A 155 -1.96 3.69 -9.10
N ALA A 156 -0.73 4.22 -9.10
CA ALA A 156 0.38 3.64 -9.84
C ALA A 156 0.77 2.26 -9.28
N ILE A 157 0.82 2.12 -7.95
CA ILE A 157 1.07 0.86 -7.25
C ILE A 157 -0.03 -0.16 -7.58
N HIS A 158 -1.30 0.25 -7.57
CA HIS A 158 -2.41 -0.63 -7.94
C HIS A 158 -2.31 -1.16 -9.36
N LYS A 159 -1.86 -0.34 -10.33
CA LYS A 159 -1.64 -0.80 -11.71
C LYS A 159 -0.55 -1.86 -11.80
N ILE A 160 0.61 -1.62 -11.19
CA ILE A 160 1.75 -2.57 -11.29
C ILE A 160 1.51 -3.88 -10.51
N VAL A 161 0.80 -3.83 -9.38
CA VAL A 161 0.47 -5.02 -8.56
C VAL A 161 -0.76 -5.76 -9.09
N GLY A 162 -1.72 -5.05 -9.69
CA GLY A 162 -2.91 -5.64 -10.30
C GLY A 162 -2.61 -6.43 -11.58
N GLU A 163 -1.62 -5.98 -12.36
CA GLU A 163 -1.19 -6.67 -13.59
C GLU A 163 -0.44 -7.98 -13.30
N THR A 164 0.17 -8.15 -12.12
CA THR A 164 0.92 -9.36 -11.73
C THR A 164 0.04 -10.56 -11.35
N SER A 165 -1.30 -10.41 -11.39
CA SER A 165 -2.26 -11.47 -11.02
C SER A 165 -2.79 -12.29 -12.21
N TYR A 166 -2.23 -12.11 -13.42
CA TYR A 166 -2.68 -12.78 -14.66
C TYR A 166 -1.55 -13.43 -15.48
N GLU A 167 -0.53 -13.99 -14.82
CA GLU A 167 0.40 -14.96 -15.40
C GLU A 167 0.46 -16.23 -14.53
#